data_AF-A0A2D5A802-F1
#
_entry.id   AF-A0A2D5A802-F1
#
_cell.length_a   1.000
_cell.length_b   1.000
_cell.length_c   1.000
_cell.angle_alpha   90.00
_cell.angle_beta   90.00
_cell.angle_gamma   90.00
#
_symmetry.space_group_name_H-M   'P 1'
#
loop_
_entity.id
_entity.type
_entity.pdbx_description
1 polymer ?
#
loop_
_entity_poly.entity_id
_entity_poly.type
_entity_poly.pdbx_seq_one_letter_code
_entity_poly.pdbx_strand_id
1 'polypeptide(L)'
;MTSIFSAVIRIDRVQLMTLTCLLVFGLTSEGLAQKGPAGPPASPESDPEKFLAELGGDLKMAVRVQAMTGDDAKAVWEAVSKLVGEDKEENEEDAKENTGGHLWYAMRVPEGGDFRTLLRPEFIRRDIDLIVNRLELDDATAPIAESVLLDYEDAFETEASRFRELLELGASQVEIARLEPIFQAVDASNQRALESRIADGMAERGASDEKVRGTLDWIDSRMAGMRTRIAMLEPMVERRRAAIERAGGGVAARGVLEAMNRMDQRRRELRTATVESIATLVEPGMEASLDDLLGEIRIQHGMADSRMGGATTDIVAALGSIDAAPYEAAGLEADEPEMLREIATSFDSRTEARIRREKQALELAIEMIESGGDGDSKVRSRLRNAATAELTAELAVRDAILGRIDLIRTRLEAIDPESAAAFLEVARRTGFRAQMRPRWCEEATEFALGLEGLDDERLASLAEIDAGIRSQIAFLRTTAIQRRLDSETRIARAMVEAVMDDGVEAKSLGEQAWREPGYEGFDRLDDQVEAQLLAALGPAWFEELPRRPGRDWDDAGKGGGKGGGKGGGKGGGKGAGTNGKGGRSAGGAKNG
;
A
#
# COMPACT_ATOMS: atom_id res chain seq x y z
N MET A 1 21.63 -46.40 50.69
CA MET A 1 22.19 -46.27 49.32
C MET A 1 21.20 -46.91 48.36
N THR A 2 20.27 -46.09 47.88
CA THR A 2 19.04 -46.52 47.21
C THR A 2 19.14 -46.32 45.70
N SER A 3 18.71 -47.36 44.99
CA SER A 3 18.63 -47.56 43.55
C SER A 3 17.87 -46.46 42.81
N ILE A 4 18.43 -45.98 41.69
CA ILE A 4 17.77 -45.10 40.71
C ILE A 4 17.51 -45.92 39.45
N PHE A 5 16.29 -46.43 39.31
CA PHE A 5 15.70 -46.88 38.05
C PHE A 5 14.17 -46.75 38.15
N SER A 6 13.60 -45.80 37.41
CA SER A 6 12.32 -45.93 36.68
C SER A 6 11.83 -44.54 36.26
N ALA A 7 12.09 -44.17 35.01
CA ALA A 7 11.31 -43.16 34.30
C ALA A 7 11.21 -43.59 32.84
N VAL A 8 10.20 -44.42 32.60
CA VAL A 8 9.74 -44.89 31.29
C VAL A 8 8.92 -43.77 30.62
N ILE A 9 9.40 -43.34 29.45
CA ILE A 9 8.65 -42.96 28.23
C ILE A 9 7.45 -42.01 28.39
N ARG A 10 7.65 -40.74 28.03
CA ARG A 10 6.69 -39.95 27.23
C ARG A 10 7.46 -39.14 26.19
N ILE A 11 7.61 -39.74 25.01
CA ILE A 11 8.04 -39.04 23.79
C ILE A 11 6.91 -38.10 23.41
N ASP A 12 7.23 -36.81 23.29
CA ASP A 12 6.29 -35.77 22.92
C ASP A 12 5.73 -36.00 21.51
N ARG A 13 4.40 -35.95 21.39
CA ARG A 13 3.65 -36.17 20.14
C ARG A 13 4.03 -35.19 19.02
N VAL A 14 4.67 -34.06 19.35
CA VAL A 14 5.16 -33.06 18.39
C VAL A 14 6.39 -33.58 17.65
N GLN A 15 7.36 -34.19 18.34
CA GLN A 15 8.53 -34.80 17.69
C GLN A 15 8.13 -35.98 16.80
N LEU A 16 7.08 -36.72 17.16
CA LEU A 16 6.56 -37.85 16.36
C LEU A 16 5.87 -37.38 15.07
N MET A 17 5.14 -36.26 15.07
CA MET A 17 4.51 -35.71 13.85
C MET A 17 5.52 -35.10 12.88
N THR A 18 6.55 -34.40 13.38
CA THR A 18 7.68 -33.94 12.55
C THR A 18 8.47 -35.14 11.99
N LEU A 19 8.60 -36.23 12.76
CA LEU A 19 9.16 -37.52 12.33
C LEU A 19 8.34 -38.19 11.23
N THR A 20 7.01 -38.08 11.24
CA THR A 20 6.15 -38.78 10.27
C THR A 20 6.16 -38.06 8.92
N CYS A 21 6.28 -36.71 8.92
CA CYS A 21 6.50 -35.93 7.70
C CYS A 21 7.91 -36.17 7.10
N LEU A 22 8.94 -36.39 7.93
CA LEU A 22 10.28 -36.75 7.44
C LEU A 22 10.36 -38.19 6.88
N LEU A 23 9.56 -39.13 7.40
CA LEU A 23 9.51 -40.52 6.93
C LEU A 23 8.67 -40.73 5.65
N VAL A 24 7.62 -39.93 5.40
CA VAL A 24 6.80 -40.06 4.19
C VAL A 24 7.46 -39.45 2.95
N PHE A 25 8.30 -38.42 3.11
CA PHE A 25 9.04 -37.82 1.98
C PHE A 25 10.43 -38.43 1.73
N GLY A 26 10.91 -39.29 2.63
CA GLY A 26 12.16 -40.05 2.48
C GLY A 26 12.05 -41.33 1.63
N LEU A 27 10.85 -41.67 1.14
CA LEU A 27 10.58 -42.89 0.35
C LEU A 27 10.02 -42.62 -1.06
N THR A 28 10.12 -41.39 -1.57
CA THR A 28 9.81 -41.05 -2.98
C THR A 28 10.99 -40.39 -3.71
N SER A 29 12.21 -40.80 -3.38
CA SER A 29 13.44 -40.34 -4.05
C SER A 29 13.75 -41.04 -5.38
N GLU A 30 12.76 -41.62 -6.06
CA GLU A 30 12.93 -42.17 -7.43
C GLU A 30 12.48 -41.19 -8.54
N GLY A 31 12.21 -39.92 -8.22
CA GLY A 31 11.68 -38.94 -9.17
C GLY A 31 12.60 -37.83 -9.69
N LEU A 32 13.88 -37.75 -9.27
CA LEU A 32 14.75 -36.60 -9.61
C LEU A 32 16.18 -36.98 -10.02
N ALA A 33 16.34 -38.11 -10.69
CA ALA A 33 17.56 -38.44 -11.43
C ALA A 33 17.25 -38.45 -12.93
N GLN A 34 17.14 -37.25 -13.53
CA GLN A 34 17.38 -36.93 -14.95
C GLN A 34 16.74 -35.56 -15.28
N LYS A 35 17.42 -34.47 -14.92
CA LYS A 35 17.43 -33.29 -15.78
C LYS A 35 18.83 -33.25 -16.39
N GLY A 36 18.91 -33.13 -17.72
CA GLY A 36 20.17 -32.94 -18.45
C GLY A 36 20.95 -31.71 -17.92
N PRO A 37 22.15 -31.42 -18.47
CA PRO A 37 22.97 -30.33 -17.98
C PRO A 37 22.10 -29.07 -17.92
N ALA A 38 21.98 -28.50 -16.72
CA ALA A 38 21.26 -27.26 -16.52
C ALA A 38 21.83 -26.25 -17.54
N GLY A 39 20.96 -25.56 -18.27
CA GLY A 39 21.39 -24.44 -19.09
C GLY A 39 22.21 -23.45 -18.24
N PRO A 40 22.98 -22.55 -18.87
CA PRO A 40 23.70 -21.53 -18.11
C PRO A 40 22.76 -20.85 -17.12
N PRO A 41 23.23 -20.57 -15.88
CA PRO A 41 22.40 -19.93 -14.86
C PRO A 41 21.79 -18.63 -15.40
N ALA A 42 20.55 -18.33 -15.03
CA ALA A 42 19.88 -17.10 -15.44
C ALA A 42 20.74 -15.88 -15.03
N SER A 43 20.88 -14.89 -15.90
CA SER A 43 21.60 -13.66 -15.54
C SER A 43 20.72 -12.80 -14.63
N PRO A 44 21.25 -12.23 -13.53
CA PRO A 44 20.49 -11.29 -12.71
C PRO A 44 20.02 -10.08 -13.52
N GLU A 45 20.77 -9.64 -14.54
CA GLU A 45 20.41 -8.48 -15.35
C GLU A 45 19.44 -8.79 -16.50
N SER A 46 19.48 -10.00 -17.08
CA SER A 46 18.69 -10.33 -18.28
C SER A 46 17.42 -11.14 -18.00
N ASP A 47 17.36 -11.86 -16.88
CA ASP A 47 16.22 -12.67 -16.45
C ASP A 47 16.13 -12.68 -14.91
N PRO A 48 15.82 -11.53 -14.30
CA PRO A 48 15.86 -11.33 -12.84
C PRO A 48 14.88 -12.25 -12.11
N GLU A 49 13.70 -12.49 -12.66
CA GLU A 49 12.66 -13.32 -12.05
C GLU A 49 13.11 -14.78 -11.95
N LYS A 50 13.71 -15.32 -13.01
CA LYS A 50 14.24 -16.68 -13.00
C LYS A 50 15.48 -16.78 -12.13
N PHE A 51 16.37 -15.78 -12.14
CA PHE A 51 17.53 -15.72 -11.25
C PHE A 51 17.12 -15.75 -9.77
N LEU A 52 16.14 -14.93 -9.40
CA LEU A 52 15.57 -14.92 -8.05
C LEU A 52 14.91 -16.27 -7.75
N ALA A 53 14.03 -16.80 -8.59
CA ALA A 53 13.39 -18.09 -8.34
C ALA A 53 14.40 -19.23 -8.08
N GLU A 54 15.50 -19.25 -8.84
CA GLU A 54 16.61 -20.17 -8.62
C GLU A 54 17.26 -19.90 -7.26
N LEU A 55 17.66 -18.65 -6.95
CA LEU A 55 18.33 -18.30 -5.68
C LEU A 55 17.48 -18.66 -4.46
N GLY A 56 16.18 -18.39 -4.49
CA GLY A 56 15.25 -18.72 -3.40
C GLY A 56 15.17 -20.22 -3.15
N GLY A 57 15.28 -21.01 -4.24
CA GLY A 57 15.42 -22.46 -4.17
C GLY A 57 16.65 -22.91 -3.38
N ASP A 58 17.79 -22.25 -3.58
CA ASP A 58 19.05 -22.64 -2.93
C ASP A 58 19.18 -22.11 -1.50
N LEU A 59 18.65 -20.92 -1.20
CA LEU A 59 18.56 -20.42 0.16
C LEU A 59 17.67 -21.32 1.04
N LYS A 60 16.49 -21.70 0.54
CA LYS A 60 15.61 -22.66 1.22
C LYS A 60 16.32 -23.99 1.50
N MET A 61 17.21 -24.39 0.61
CA MET A 61 17.99 -25.60 0.77
C MET A 61 19.11 -25.46 1.79
N ALA A 62 19.85 -24.34 1.78
CA ALA A 62 20.87 -24.02 2.78
C ALA A 62 20.29 -24.06 4.21
N VAL A 63 19.08 -23.54 4.39
CA VAL A 63 18.33 -23.64 5.66
C VAL A 63 18.01 -25.10 6.01
N ARG A 64 17.51 -25.87 5.04
CA ARG A 64 17.13 -27.28 5.25
C ARG A 64 18.31 -28.17 5.65
N VAL A 65 19.52 -27.88 5.18
CA VAL A 65 20.75 -28.61 5.53
C VAL A 65 21.50 -28.00 6.71
N GLN A 66 20.91 -26.99 7.38
CA GLN A 66 21.50 -26.28 8.53
C GLN A 66 22.83 -25.56 8.23
N ALA A 67 23.08 -25.24 6.96
CA ALA A 67 24.23 -24.43 6.54
C ALA A 67 24.03 -22.93 6.84
N MET A 68 22.76 -22.51 6.94
CA MET A 68 22.34 -21.13 7.18
C MET A 68 21.07 -21.14 8.03
N THR A 69 20.81 -20.09 8.82
CA THR A 69 19.53 -19.96 9.53
C THR A 69 18.43 -19.46 8.60
N GLY A 70 17.16 -19.65 8.98
CA GLY A 70 16.03 -19.13 8.20
C GLY A 70 16.03 -17.60 8.10
N ASP A 71 16.45 -16.92 9.16
CA ASP A 71 16.51 -15.46 9.24
C ASP A 71 17.62 -14.90 8.35
N ASP A 72 18.80 -15.54 8.36
CA ASP A 72 19.89 -15.20 7.43
C ASP A 72 19.42 -15.38 5.98
N ALA A 73 18.81 -16.52 5.66
CA ALA A 73 18.33 -16.80 4.30
C ALA A 73 17.27 -15.78 3.83
N LYS A 74 16.42 -15.30 4.74
CA LYS A 74 15.43 -14.25 4.46
C LYS A 74 16.11 -12.89 4.23
N ALA A 75 17.02 -12.48 5.11
CA ALA A 75 17.75 -11.22 4.97
C ALA A 75 18.53 -11.14 3.65
N VAL A 76 19.10 -12.27 3.25
CA VAL A 76 19.81 -12.47 1.99
C VAL A 76 18.88 -12.38 0.79
N TRP A 77 17.75 -13.08 0.84
CA TRP A 77 16.74 -13.02 -0.21
C TRP A 77 16.25 -11.59 -0.44
N GLU A 78 15.96 -10.86 0.64
CA GLU A 78 15.54 -9.46 0.57
C GLU A 78 16.61 -8.56 -0.04
N ALA A 79 17.88 -8.72 0.38
CA ALA A 79 18.98 -7.93 -0.15
C ALA A 79 19.22 -8.18 -1.65
N VAL A 80 19.20 -9.45 -2.09
CA VAL A 80 19.39 -9.78 -3.51
C VAL A 80 18.18 -9.39 -4.35
N SER A 81 16.96 -9.55 -3.83
CA SER A 81 15.74 -9.11 -4.52
C SER A 81 15.73 -7.61 -4.78
N LYS A 82 16.26 -6.80 -3.86
CA LYS A 82 16.43 -5.36 -4.06
C LYS A 82 17.55 -5.05 -5.05
N LEU A 83 18.71 -5.67 -4.86
CA LEU A 83 19.87 -5.52 -5.76
C LEU A 83 19.52 -5.84 -7.23
N VAL A 84 18.72 -6.88 -7.46
CA VAL A 84 18.34 -7.35 -8.80
C VAL A 84 17.04 -6.68 -9.31
N GLY A 85 16.20 -6.18 -8.40
CA GLY A 85 14.90 -5.57 -8.71
C GLY A 85 14.95 -4.08 -9.05
N GLU A 86 16.01 -3.36 -8.67
CA GLU A 86 16.12 -1.90 -8.85
C GLU A 86 16.10 -1.42 -10.32
N ASP A 87 16.42 -2.26 -11.30
CA ASP A 87 16.35 -1.90 -12.73
C ASP A 87 14.94 -2.00 -13.33
N LYS A 88 13.95 -2.50 -12.57
CA LYS A 88 12.55 -2.22 -12.88
C LYS A 88 12.24 -0.89 -12.20
N GLU A 89 12.14 0.18 -12.98
CA GLU A 89 11.25 1.30 -12.60
C GLU A 89 10.00 0.64 -12.00
N GLU A 90 9.64 0.99 -10.77
CA GLU A 90 8.31 0.68 -10.26
C GLU A 90 7.37 1.28 -11.30
N ASN A 91 6.93 0.46 -12.25
CA ASN A 91 5.90 0.83 -13.18
C ASN A 91 4.74 1.17 -12.27
N GLU A 92 4.48 2.46 -12.07
CA GLU A 92 3.28 2.95 -11.41
C GLU A 92 2.03 2.36 -12.07
N GLU A 93 2.14 1.75 -13.25
CA GLU A 93 1.11 0.96 -13.91
C GLU A 93 0.64 -0.25 -13.10
N ASP A 94 1.49 -0.94 -12.32
CA ASP A 94 1.02 -2.00 -11.40
C ASP A 94 0.27 -1.45 -10.19
N ALA A 95 0.42 -0.15 -9.91
CA ALA A 95 -0.42 0.59 -8.95
C ALA A 95 -1.68 1.19 -9.59
N LYS A 96 -1.76 1.26 -10.94
CA LYS A 96 -2.87 1.92 -11.68
C LYS A 96 -4.01 0.99 -12.07
N GLU A 97 -3.92 -0.33 -11.84
CA GLU A 97 -5.08 -1.24 -11.86
C GLU A 97 -5.60 -1.59 -10.45
N ASN A 98 -5.50 -0.66 -9.49
CA ASN A 98 -6.19 -0.81 -8.22
C ASN A 98 -7.58 -0.15 -8.28
N THR A 99 -8.47 -0.74 -9.09
CA THR A 99 -9.88 -0.38 -9.21
C THR A 99 -10.67 -0.69 -7.93
N GLY A 100 -10.28 -0.11 -6.80
CA GLY A 100 -10.92 -0.22 -5.50
C GLY A 100 -10.72 -1.58 -4.84
N GLY A 101 -9.90 -1.66 -3.78
CA GLY A 101 -9.72 -2.96 -3.14
C GLY A 101 -9.22 -2.96 -1.70
N HIS A 102 -8.10 -2.33 -1.39
CA HIS A 102 -7.48 -2.55 -0.07
C HIS A 102 -7.11 -1.26 0.65
N LEU A 103 -8.06 -0.77 1.46
CA LEU A 103 -7.87 0.29 2.46
C LEU A 103 -6.62 0.03 3.33
N TRP A 104 -6.23 -1.25 3.47
CA TRP A 104 -5.01 -1.71 4.12
C TRP A 104 -3.75 -0.99 3.63
N TYR A 105 -3.50 -0.97 2.31
CA TYR A 105 -2.26 -0.42 1.77
C TYR A 105 -2.20 1.10 1.94
N ALA A 106 -3.33 1.78 1.69
CA ALA A 106 -3.42 3.23 1.86
C ALA A 106 -3.23 3.68 3.32
N MET A 107 -3.69 2.90 4.30
CA MET A 107 -3.69 3.28 5.72
C MET A 107 -2.43 2.86 6.48
N ARG A 108 -1.54 2.08 5.88
CA ARG A 108 -0.30 1.61 6.52
C ARG A 108 0.61 2.79 6.85
N VAL A 109 1.21 2.78 8.05
CA VAL A 109 2.28 3.73 8.41
C VAL A 109 3.49 3.45 7.50
N PRO A 110 3.96 4.43 6.71
CA PRO A 110 5.08 4.20 5.79
C PRO A 110 6.37 3.84 6.52
N GLU A 111 7.16 2.99 5.88
CA GLU A 111 8.47 2.57 6.35
C GLU A 111 9.50 3.72 6.26
N GLY A 112 10.64 3.57 6.94
CA GLY A 112 11.74 4.52 6.82
C GLY A 112 12.34 4.46 5.42
N GLY A 113 12.42 5.61 4.74
CA GLY A 113 12.80 5.71 3.32
C GLY A 113 11.72 6.32 2.43
N ASP A 114 10.46 6.30 2.87
CA ASP A 114 9.35 6.94 2.14
C ASP A 114 9.17 8.40 2.59
N PHE A 115 9.68 9.34 1.79
CA PHE A 115 9.72 10.79 2.07
C PHE A 115 8.81 11.60 1.13
N ARG A 116 7.55 11.16 0.97
CA ARG A 116 6.62 11.78 0.00
C ARG A 116 6.32 13.24 0.27
N THR A 117 6.37 13.66 1.52
CA THR A 117 6.01 15.02 1.93
C THR A 117 7.23 15.88 2.17
N LEU A 118 8.30 15.36 2.79
CA LEU A 118 9.55 16.09 2.96
C LEU A 118 10.20 16.46 1.62
N LEU A 119 10.16 15.56 0.63
CA LEU A 119 10.76 15.77 -0.69
C LEU A 119 9.81 16.35 -1.73
N ARG A 120 8.67 16.91 -1.29
CA ARG A 120 7.74 17.60 -2.17
C ARG A 120 7.89 19.11 -2.08
N PRO A 121 8.06 19.81 -3.21
CA PRO A 121 8.04 21.26 -3.22
C PRO A 121 6.64 21.76 -2.86
N GLU A 122 6.58 22.91 -2.20
CA GLU A 122 5.31 23.57 -1.82
C GLU A 122 4.73 24.42 -2.96
N PHE A 123 5.58 24.87 -3.88
CA PHE A 123 5.20 25.58 -5.09
C PHE A 123 5.73 24.82 -6.30
N ILE A 124 4.94 24.76 -7.36
CA ILE A 124 5.31 24.11 -8.63
C ILE A 124 5.04 25.06 -9.80
N ARG A 125 5.64 24.80 -10.97
CA ARG A 125 5.44 25.64 -12.18
C ARG A 125 3.97 25.86 -12.54
N ARG A 126 3.12 24.87 -12.30
CA ARG A 126 1.67 24.97 -12.55
C ARG A 126 1.01 26.10 -11.75
N ASP A 127 1.57 26.47 -10.60
CA ASP A 127 1.00 27.52 -9.76
C ASP A 127 1.24 28.93 -10.33
N ILE A 128 2.14 29.10 -11.32
CA ILE A 128 2.45 30.40 -11.94
C ILE A 128 1.17 31.08 -12.45
N ASP A 129 0.37 30.35 -13.23
CA ASP A 129 -0.87 30.90 -13.81
C ASP A 129 -1.85 31.33 -12.72
N LEU A 130 -1.95 30.54 -11.64
CA LEU A 130 -2.81 30.87 -10.51
C LEU A 130 -2.33 32.14 -9.80
N ILE A 131 -1.02 32.25 -9.56
CA ILE A 131 -0.42 33.40 -8.89
C ILE A 131 -0.57 34.68 -9.72
N VAL A 132 -0.24 34.62 -11.02
CA VAL A 132 -0.34 35.76 -11.94
C VAL A 132 -1.78 36.25 -12.03
N ASN A 133 -2.74 35.34 -12.23
CA ASN A 133 -4.15 35.70 -12.36
C ASN A 133 -4.74 36.22 -11.06
N ARG A 134 -4.43 35.59 -9.91
CA ARG A 134 -5.08 35.91 -8.64
C ARG A 134 -4.54 37.19 -8.00
N LEU A 135 -3.28 37.51 -8.24
CA LEU A 135 -2.64 38.75 -7.79
C LEU A 135 -2.75 39.88 -8.82
N GLU A 136 -3.37 39.63 -9.98
CA GLU A 136 -3.51 40.58 -11.08
C GLU A 136 -2.15 41.19 -11.50
N LEU A 137 -1.11 40.34 -11.55
CA LEU A 137 0.25 40.79 -11.89
C LEU A 137 0.27 41.31 -13.33
N ASP A 138 0.88 42.47 -13.52
CA ASP A 138 1.02 43.10 -14.83
C ASP A 138 2.12 42.44 -15.69
N ASP A 139 2.21 42.86 -16.96
CA ASP A 139 3.21 42.34 -17.92
C ASP A 139 4.67 42.53 -17.45
N ALA A 140 4.93 43.42 -16.48
CA ALA A 140 6.26 43.68 -15.95
C ALA A 140 6.60 42.78 -14.74
N THR A 141 5.62 42.49 -13.88
CA THR A 141 5.78 41.73 -12.64
C THR A 141 5.52 40.24 -12.80
N ALA A 142 4.65 39.84 -13.72
CA ALA A 142 4.36 38.43 -13.99
C ALA A 142 5.62 37.61 -14.36
N PRO A 143 6.53 38.08 -15.25
CA PRO A 143 7.78 37.36 -15.55
C PRO A 143 8.71 37.24 -14.33
N ILE A 144 8.64 38.18 -13.38
CA ILE A 144 9.44 38.14 -12.15
C ILE A 144 8.89 37.06 -11.21
N ALA A 145 7.56 36.98 -11.05
CA ALA A 145 6.92 35.93 -10.26
C ALA A 145 7.21 34.53 -10.82
N GLU A 146 7.19 34.37 -12.14
CA GLU A 146 7.61 33.14 -12.83
C GLU A 146 9.07 32.79 -12.50
N SER A 147 10.00 33.74 -12.63
CA SER A 147 11.41 33.51 -12.30
C SER A 147 11.60 33.11 -10.84
N VAL A 148 10.89 33.76 -9.90
CA VAL A 148 10.97 33.44 -8.46
C VAL A 148 10.52 32.00 -8.19
N LEU A 149 9.45 31.53 -8.84
CA LEU A 149 8.98 30.15 -8.69
C LEU A 149 9.92 29.12 -9.32
N LEU A 150 10.50 29.42 -10.48
CA LEU A 150 11.48 28.54 -11.13
C LEU A 150 12.76 28.43 -10.28
N ASP A 151 13.25 29.54 -9.74
CA ASP A 151 14.41 29.57 -8.84
C ASP A 151 14.13 28.77 -7.56
N TYR A 152 12.90 28.85 -7.01
CA TYR A 152 12.47 28.05 -5.87
C TYR A 152 12.52 26.55 -6.18
N GLU A 153 11.92 26.13 -7.29
CA GLU A 153 11.82 24.73 -7.68
C GLU A 153 13.20 24.12 -7.94
N ASP A 154 14.07 24.83 -8.68
CA ASP A 154 15.44 24.39 -8.96
C ASP A 154 16.29 24.30 -7.68
N ALA A 155 16.15 25.27 -6.78
CA ALA A 155 16.84 25.25 -5.48
C ALA A 155 16.33 24.12 -4.57
N PHE A 156 15.02 23.86 -4.58
CA PHE A 156 14.42 22.76 -3.83
C PHE A 156 14.89 21.41 -4.37
N GLU A 157 14.83 21.22 -5.69
CA GLU A 157 15.20 19.96 -6.34
C GLU A 157 16.68 19.65 -6.17
N THR A 158 17.55 20.68 -6.19
CA THR A 158 18.98 20.51 -5.87
C THR A 158 19.19 19.92 -4.47
N GLU A 159 18.47 20.39 -3.47
CA GLU A 159 18.59 19.93 -2.09
C GLU A 159 17.92 18.56 -1.88
N ALA A 160 16.77 18.35 -2.51
CA ALA A 160 16.06 17.08 -2.53
C ALA A 160 16.92 15.97 -3.17
N SER A 161 17.52 16.24 -4.33
CA SER A 161 18.43 15.32 -5.03
C SER A 161 19.62 14.92 -4.17
N ARG A 162 20.29 15.88 -3.52
CA ARG A 162 21.39 15.56 -2.58
C ARG A 162 20.96 14.65 -1.43
N PHE A 163 19.74 14.85 -0.90
CA PHE A 163 19.23 13.98 0.15
C PHE A 163 18.88 12.58 -0.38
N ARG A 164 18.27 12.48 -1.58
CA ARG A 164 17.99 11.19 -2.24
C ARG A 164 19.27 10.40 -2.53
N GLU A 165 20.29 11.04 -3.08
CA GLU A 165 21.61 10.43 -3.31
C GLU A 165 22.21 9.87 -2.01
N LEU A 166 22.11 10.61 -0.90
CA LEU A 166 22.61 10.14 0.38
C LEU A 166 21.82 8.93 0.92
N LEU A 167 20.50 8.91 0.73
CA LEU A 167 19.66 7.76 1.09
C LEU A 167 20.00 6.53 0.26
N GLU A 168 20.20 6.70 -1.05
CA GLU A 168 20.56 5.62 -1.97
C GLU A 168 21.94 5.03 -1.64
N LEU A 169 22.92 5.89 -1.36
CA LEU A 169 24.25 5.45 -0.90
C LEU A 169 24.18 4.71 0.44
N GLY A 170 23.36 5.20 1.38
CA GLY A 170 23.12 4.55 2.66
C GLY A 170 22.44 3.19 2.50
N ALA A 171 21.40 3.10 1.68
CA ALA A 171 20.70 1.85 1.35
C ALA A 171 21.66 0.84 0.69
N SER A 172 22.44 1.29 -0.30
CA SER A 172 23.48 0.49 -0.95
C SER A 172 24.48 -0.09 0.05
N GLN A 173 24.95 0.72 1.01
CA GLN A 173 25.87 0.25 2.04
C GLN A 173 25.26 -0.84 2.93
N VAL A 174 24.00 -0.66 3.33
CA VAL A 174 23.26 -1.64 4.15
C VAL A 174 23.04 -2.93 3.39
N GLU A 175 22.68 -2.85 2.12
CA GLU A 175 22.48 -4.02 1.26
C GLU A 175 23.79 -4.78 1.06
N ILE A 176 24.90 -4.10 0.77
CA ILE A 176 26.23 -4.72 0.69
C ILE A 176 26.57 -5.43 2.01
N ALA A 177 26.36 -4.77 3.16
CA ALA A 177 26.63 -5.35 4.47
C ALA A 177 25.77 -6.60 4.75
N ARG A 178 24.53 -6.65 4.26
CA ARG A 178 23.64 -7.82 4.39
C ARG A 178 24.03 -8.98 3.47
N LEU A 179 24.74 -8.72 2.38
CA LEU A 179 25.26 -9.75 1.48
C LEU A 179 26.57 -10.38 1.99
N GLU A 180 27.33 -9.66 2.82
CA GLU A 180 28.62 -10.10 3.38
C GLU A 180 28.58 -11.49 4.07
N PRO A 181 27.58 -11.83 4.91
CA PRO A 181 27.47 -13.17 5.50
C PRO A 181 27.35 -14.28 4.46
N ILE A 182 26.77 -14.02 3.28
CA ILE A 182 26.66 -15.01 2.20
C ILE A 182 28.02 -15.22 1.55
N PHE A 183 28.73 -14.13 1.23
CA PHE A 183 30.07 -14.20 0.67
C PHE A 183 30.98 -15.04 1.59
N GLN A 184 30.84 -14.87 2.91
CA GLN A 184 31.53 -15.68 3.90
C GLN A 184 31.03 -17.13 3.99
N ALA A 185 29.72 -17.37 4.00
CA ALA A 185 29.14 -18.71 4.11
C ALA A 185 29.46 -19.60 2.90
N VAL A 186 29.64 -18.98 1.74
CA VAL A 186 29.82 -19.67 0.46
C VAL A 186 31.30 -19.78 0.05
N ASP A 187 32.19 -19.12 0.80
CA ASP A 187 33.65 -19.27 0.70
C ASP A 187 34.07 -20.74 0.79
N ALA A 188 34.89 -21.16 -0.17
CA ALA A 188 35.47 -22.50 -0.23
C ALA A 188 36.29 -22.85 1.02
N SER A 189 36.82 -21.85 1.74
CA SER A 189 37.56 -22.03 2.99
C SER A 189 36.69 -22.62 4.11
N ASN A 190 35.39 -22.30 4.14
CA ASN A 190 34.43 -22.75 5.16
C ASN A 190 33.75 -24.09 4.82
N GLN A 191 33.94 -24.59 3.59
CA GLN A 191 33.26 -25.78 3.07
C GLN A 191 33.59 -27.03 3.88
N ARG A 192 34.85 -27.25 4.24
CA ARG A 192 35.26 -28.44 5.01
C ARG A 192 34.65 -28.49 6.42
N ALA A 193 34.49 -27.32 7.06
CA ALA A 193 33.89 -27.24 8.39
C ALA A 193 32.38 -27.52 8.32
N LEU A 194 31.71 -27.07 7.26
CA LEU A 194 30.31 -27.37 6.98
C LEU A 194 30.10 -28.86 6.68
N GLU A 195 30.91 -29.44 5.79
CA GLU A 195 30.90 -30.86 5.46
C GLU A 195 31.07 -31.74 6.71
N SER A 196 32.02 -31.39 7.59
CA SER A 196 32.24 -32.10 8.86
C SER A 196 31.00 -32.04 9.76
N ARG A 197 30.43 -30.85 9.99
CA ARG A 197 29.24 -30.68 10.84
C ARG A 197 28.03 -31.47 10.32
N ILE A 198 27.87 -31.51 9.00
CA ILE A 198 26.79 -32.24 8.33
C ILE A 198 27.01 -33.75 8.42
N ALA A 199 28.24 -34.21 8.20
CA ALA A 199 28.62 -35.60 8.35
C ALA A 199 28.43 -36.07 9.80
N ASP A 200 28.90 -35.30 10.78
CA ASP A 200 28.76 -35.58 12.21
C ASP A 200 27.28 -35.62 12.63
N GLY A 201 26.49 -34.62 12.23
CA GLY A 201 25.06 -34.55 12.54
C GLY A 201 24.23 -35.65 11.86
N MET A 202 24.67 -36.17 10.71
CA MET A 202 24.01 -37.32 10.06
C MET A 202 24.45 -38.66 10.65
N ALA A 203 25.73 -38.79 11.02
CA ALA A 203 26.26 -39.97 11.71
C ALA A 203 25.63 -40.16 13.09
N GLU A 204 25.45 -39.08 13.86
CA GLU A 204 24.71 -39.09 15.15
C GLU A 204 23.25 -39.55 15.00
N ARG A 205 22.66 -39.37 13.81
CA ARG A 205 21.28 -39.79 13.48
C ARG A 205 21.21 -41.19 12.87
N GLY A 206 22.31 -41.94 12.84
CA GLY A 206 22.38 -43.30 12.32
C GLY A 206 22.24 -43.41 10.81
N ALA A 207 22.57 -42.35 10.06
CA ALA A 207 22.65 -42.43 8.60
C ALA A 207 23.83 -43.33 8.18
N SER A 208 23.65 -44.09 7.09
CA SER A 208 24.75 -44.88 6.51
C SER A 208 25.78 -43.97 5.84
N ASP A 209 27.04 -44.39 5.79
CA ASP A 209 28.12 -43.65 5.12
C ASP A 209 27.81 -43.34 3.65
N GLU A 210 27.08 -44.22 2.97
CA GLU A 210 26.64 -44.00 1.59
C GLU A 210 25.60 -42.86 1.49
N LYS A 211 24.68 -42.78 2.46
CA LYS A 211 23.71 -41.68 2.54
C LYS A 211 24.38 -40.37 2.93
N VAL A 212 25.38 -40.41 3.82
CA VAL A 212 26.19 -39.24 4.17
C VAL A 212 26.92 -38.73 2.93
N ARG A 213 27.64 -39.62 2.23
CA ARG A 213 28.39 -39.28 1.00
C ARG A 213 27.50 -38.72 -0.10
N GLY A 214 26.38 -39.38 -0.41
CA GLY A 214 25.44 -38.89 -1.42
C GLY A 214 24.79 -37.55 -1.06
N THR A 215 24.61 -37.27 0.25
CA THR A 215 24.12 -35.97 0.72
C THR A 215 25.20 -34.89 0.59
N LEU A 216 26.46 -35.21 0.91
CA LEU A 216 27.59 -34.30 0.73
C LEU A 216 27.83 -33.95 -0.75
N ASP A 217 27.85 -34.95 -1.65
CA ASP A 217 28.00 -34.72 -3.10
C ASP A 217 26.88 -33.84 -3.67
N TRP A 218 25.66 -34.05 -3.17
CA TRP A 218 24.50 -33.25 -3.57
C TRP A 218 24.54 -31.82 -3.00
N ILE A 219 25.00 -31.64 -1.76
CA ILE A 219 25.23 -30.32 -1.15
C ILE A 219 26.32 -29.57 -1.91
N ASP A 220 27.42 -30.24 -2.27
CA ASP A 220 28.52 -29.66 -3.03
C ASP A 220 28.06 -29.13 -4.39
N SER A 221 27.24 -29.90 -5.11
CA SER A 221 26.64 -29.45 -6.37
C SER A 221 25.77 -28.21 -6.19
N ARG A 222 25.02 -28.12 -5.08
CA ARG A 222 24.14 -26.98 -4.77
C ARG A 222 24.90 -25.75 -4.31
N MET A 223 25.90 -25.92 -3.44
CA MET A 223 26.80 -24.85 -3.01
C MET A 223 27.63 -24.31 -4.17
N ALA A 224 28.04 -25.16 -5.13
CA ALA A 224 28.65 -24.72 -6.38
C ALA A 224 27.70 -23.85 -7.23
N GLY A 225 26.42 -24.23 -7.31
CA GLY A 225 25.39 -23.40 -7.97
C GLY A 225 25.12 -22.07 -7.25
N MET A 226 25.19 -22.06 -5.92
CA MET A 226 25.06 -20.86 -5.10
C MET A 226 26.27 -19.93 -5.29
N ARG A 227 27.51 -20.47 -5.24
CA ARG A 227 28.77 -19.77 -5.58
C ARG A 227 28.69 -19.08 -6.93
N THR A 228 28.22 -19.81 -7.93
CA THR A 228 28.13 -19.30 -9.30
C THR A 228 27.21 -18.09 -9.36
N ARG A 229 26.04 -18.14 -8.72
CA ARG A 229 25.10 -16.99 -8.72
C ARG A 229 25.56 -15.82 -7.86
N ILE A 230 26.23 -16.09 -6.74
CA ILE A 230 26.83 -15.02 -5.93
C ILE A 230 27.94 -14.31 -6.71
N ALA A 231 28.78 -15.06 -7.43
CA ALA A 231 29.78 -14.48 -8.32
C ALA A 231 29.16 -13.64 -9.45
N MET A 232 27.92 -13.94 -9.87
CA MET A 232 27.18 -13.13 -10.84
C MET A 232 26.63 -11.82 -10.23
N LEU A 233 26.52 -11.72 -8.90
CA LEU A 233 26.14 -10.48 -8.19
C LEU A 233 27.34 -9.57 -7.91
N GLU A 234 28.55 -10.12 -7.89
CA GLU A 234 29.79 -9.37 -7.59
C GLU A 234 29.94 -8.09 -8.43
N PRO A 235 29.70 -8.09 -9.76
CA PRO A 235 29.81 -6.86 -10.55
C PRO A 235 28.82 -5.76 -10.14
N MET A 236 27.63 -6.14 -9.68
CA MET A 236 26.63 -5.18 -9.17
C MET A 236 27.07 -4.61 -7.82
N VAL A 237 27.56 -5.47 -6.92
CA VAL A 237 28.11 -5.08 -5.62
C VAL A 237 29.32 -4.16 -5.77
N GLU A 238 30.25 -4.48 -6.67
CA GLU A 238 31.44 -3.66 -6.94
C GLU A 238 31.09 -2.30 -7.54
N ARG A 239 30.09 -2.21 -8.44
CA ARG A 239 29.59 -0.91 -8.93
C ARG A 239 29.09 -0.03 -7.80
N ARG A 240 28.35 -0.60 -6.84
CA ARG A 240 27.84 0.12 -5.67
C ARG A 240 28.94 0.49 -4.68
N ARG A 241 29.90 -0.41 -4.40
CA ARG A 241 31.09 -0.09 -3.60
C ARG A 241 31.87 1.07 -4.21
N ALA A 242 32.11 1.04 -5.51
CA ALA A 242 32.79 2.13 -6.23
C ALA A 242 31.99 3.45 -6.19
N ALA A 243 30.65 3.40 -6.17
CA ALA A 243 29.82 4.59 -6.01
C ALA A 243 29.97 5.22 -4.62
N ILE A 244 29.95 4.39 -3.57
CA ILE A 244 30.19 4.82 -2.17
C ILE A 244 31.60 5.42 -2.03
N GLU A 245 32.62 4.77 -2.60
CA GLU A 245 33.99 5.30 -2.58
C GLU A 245 34.12 6.64 -3.31
N ARG A 246 33.51 6.77 -4.49
CA ARG A 246 33.48 8.05 -5.24
C ARG A 246 32.80 9.18 -4.47
N ALA A 247 31.80 8.85 -3.65
CA ALA A 247 31.10 9.81 -2.80
C ALA A 247 31.87 10.21 -1.53
N GLY A 248 33.09 9.70 -1.32
CA GLY A 248 33.93 10.02 -0.18
C GLY A 248 33.91 8.98 0.95
N GLY A 249 33.36 7.80 0.70
CA GLY A 249 33.35 6.67 1.63
C GLY A 249 31.98 6.39 2.25
N GLY A 250 31.99 5.60 3.33
CA GLY A 250 30.76 5.10 3.94
C GLY A 250 29.83 6.19 4.49
N VAL A 251 28.54 5.98 4.35
CA VAL A 251 27.48 6.85 4.88
C VAL A 251 27.20 6.46 6.33
N ALA A 252 27.44 7.41 7.24
CA ALA A 252 27.09 7.24 8.65
C ALA A 252 25.60 7.55 8.88
N ALA A 253 24.93 6.74 9.69
CA ALA A 253 23.53 6.94 10.10
C ALA A 253 23.24 8.36 10.59
N ARG A 254 24.12 8.89 11.46
CA ARG A 254 24.05 10.27 11.94
C ARG A 254 24.09 11.29 10.79
N GLY A 255 24.90 11.06 9.76
CA GLY A 255 24.98 11.92 8.58
C GLY A 255 23.67 11.96 7.79
N VAL A 256 22.97 10.82 7.69
CA VAL A 256 21.64 10.74 7.05
C VAL A 256 20.60 11.53 7.86
N LEU A 257 20.58 11.37 9.18
CA LEU A 257 19.68 12.12 10.06
C LEU A 257 19.95 13.63 10.04
N GLU A 258 21.21 14.04 9.99
CA GLU A 258 21.59 15.45 9.84
C GLU A 258 21.16 16.01 8.47
N ALA A 259 21.32 15.25 7.38
CA ALA A 259 20.87 15.64 6.05
C ALA A 259 19.35 15.79 5.98
N MET A 260 18.60 14.87 6.57
CA MET A 260 17.14 14.94 6.67
C MET A 260 16.68 16.21 7.42
N ASN A 261 17.35 16.56 8.51
CA ASN A 261 17.04 17.79 9.25
C ASN A 261 17.43 19.05 8.47
N ARG A 262 18.55 19.02 7.73
CA ARG A 262 18.92 20.09 6.80
C ARG A 262 17.88 20.27 5.70
N MET A 263 17.35 19.19 5.13
CA MET A 263 16.32 19.25 4.09
C MET A 263 15.03 19.91 4.61
N ASP A 264 14.54 19.52 5.79
CA ASP A 264 13.36 20.15 6.40
C ASP A 264 13.60 21.65 6.69
N GLN A 265 14.77 21.98 7.24
CA GLN A 265 15.14 23.37 7.49
C GLN A 265 15.18 24.17 6.18
N ARG A 266 15.81 23.61 5.14
CA ARG A 266 15.97 24.28 3.85
C ARG A 266 14.64 24.44 3.11
N ARG A 267 13.74 23.47 3.20
CA ARG A 267 12.36 23.58 2.72
C ARG A 267 11.66 24.80 3.32
N ARG A 268 11.77 25.01 4.63
CA ARG A 268 11.16 26.17 5.33
C ARG A 268 11.78 27.48 4.89
N GLU A 269 13.10 27.54 4.79
CA GLU A 269 13.83 28.74 4.34
C GLU A 269 13.45 29.12 2.91
N LEU A 270 13.44 28.15 1.98
CA LEU A 270 13.07 28.38 0.59
C LEU A 270 11.61 28.86 0.49
N ARG A 271 10.70 28.25 1.25
CA ARG A 271 9.31 28.69 1.32
C ARG A 271 9.20 30.15 1.78
N THR A 272 9.82 30.50 2.90
CA THR A 272 9.79 31.87 3.44
C THR A 272 10.37 32.87 2.44
N ALA A 273 11.53 32.59 1.86
CA ALA A 273 12.17 33.47 0.88
C ALA A 273 11.32 33.67 -0.39
N THR A 274 10.63 32.62 -0.85
CA THR A 274 9.75 32.67 -2.02
C THR A 274 8.52 33.53 -1.74
N VAL A 275 7.86 33.30 -0.60
CA VAL A 275 6.69 34.09 -0.18
C VAL A 275 7.07 35.57 0.00
N GLU A 276 8.20 35.84 0.65
CA GLU A 276 8.71 37.22 0.80
C GLU A 276 8.99 37.87 -0.55
N SER A 277 9.59 37.14 -1.50
CA SER A 277 9.89 37.64 -2.84
C SER A 277 8.60 37.95 -3.62
N ILE A 278 7.62 37.05 -3.61
CA ILE A 278 6.31 37.29 -4.25
C ILE A 278 5.60 38.48 -3.60
N ALA A 279 5.65 38.62 -2.27
CA ALA A 279 5.04 39.74 -1.57
C ALA A 279 5.61 41.11 -1.99
N THR A 280 6.87 41.18 -2.45
CA THR A 280 7.44 42.44 -2.98
C THR A 280 6.89 42.86 -4.34
N LEU A 281 6.25 41.93 -5.07
CA LEU A 281 5.66 42.17 -6.39
C LEU A 281 4.21 42.65 -6.29
N VAL A 282 3.61 42.52 -5.11
CA VAL A 282 2.20 42.80 -4.85
C VAL A 282 2.00 44.25 -4.40
N GLU A 283 0.94 44.90 -4.87
CA GLU A 283 0.61 46.27 -4.47
C GLU A 283 0.22 46.37 -2.97
N PRO A 284 0.50 47.51 -2.30
CA PRO A 284 0.03 47.74 -0.93
C PRO A 284 -1.50 47.62 -0.83
N GLY A 285 -2.00 46.75 0.06
CA GLY A 285 -3.43 46.46 0.22
C GLY A 285 -3.89 45.11 -0.37
N MET A 286 -3.03 44.42 -1.13
CA MET A 286 -3.30 43.09 -1.68
C MET A 286 -2.70 41.95 -0.83
N GLU A 287 -2.27 42.23 0.40
CA GLU A 287 -1.68 41.23 1.30
C GLU A 287 -2.67 40.12 1.64
N ALA A 288 -3.96 40.46 1.83
CA ALA A 288 -5.01 39.48 2.07
C ALA A 288 -5.21 38.54 0.86
N SER A 289 -5.13 39.07 -0.36
CA SER A 289 -5.25 38.30 -1.60
C SER A 289 -4.08 37.32 -1.75
N LEU A 290 -2.87 37.72 -1.37
CA LEU A 290 -1.71 36.83 -1.32
C LEU A 290 -1.89 35.72 -0.30
N ASP A 291 -2.34 36.04 0.92
CA ASP A 291 -2.59 35.04 1.95
C ASP A 291 -3.66 34.02 1.53
N ASP A 292 -4.73 34.47 0.86
CA ASP A 292 -5.80 33.62 0.35
C ASP A 292 -5.32 32.69 -0.77
N LEU A 293 -4.55 33.22 -1.72
CA LEU A 293 -3.89 32.46 -2.77
C LEU A 293 -2.94 31.39 -2.21
N LEU A 294 -2.13 31.75 -1.22
CA LEU A 294 -1.25 30.78 -0.56
C LEU A 294 -2.07 29.72 0.18
N GLY A 295 -3.21 30.08 0.75
CA GLY A 295 -4.17 29.14 1.33
C GLY A 295 -4.72 28.15 0.28
N GLU A 296 -5.09 28.65 -0.89
CA GLU A 296 -5.57 27.82 -2.01
C GLU A 296 -4.50 26.84 -2.50
N ILE A 297 -3.26 27.30 -2.73
CA ILE A 297 -2.14 26.43 -3.13
C ILE A 297 -1.93 25.33 -2.09
N ARG A 298 -1.93 25.67 -0.79
CA ARG A 298 -1.80 24.68 0.30
C ARG A 298 -2.91 23.63 0.28
N ILE A 299 -4.15 24.03 0.01
CA ILE A 299 -5.28 23.10 -0.11
C ILE A 299 -5.07 22.19 -1.33
N GLN A 300 -4.83 22.77 -2.50
CA GLN A 300 -4.68 22.03 -3.76
C GLN A 300 -3.58 20.96 -3.66
N HIS A 301 -2.42 21.34 -3.12
CA HIS A 301 -1.27 20.44 -2.98
C HIS A 301 -1.43 19.48 -1.80
N GLY A 302 -2.03 19.93 -0.71
CA GLY A 302 -2.28 19.15 0.49
C GLY A 302 -3.17 17.92 0.21
N MET A 303 -4.19 18.07 -0.64
CA MET A 303 -5.11 16.97 -0.95
C MET A 303 -4.44 15.75 -1.61
N ALA A 304 -3.36 15.95 -2.39
CA ALA A 304 -2.72 14.88 -3.16
C ALA A 304 -2.25 13.70 -2.29
N ASP A 305 -1.97 13.99 -1.02
CA ASP A 305 -1.37 13.06 -0.06
C ASP A 305 -2.35 12.51 0.96
N SER A 306 -3.61 12.91 0.88
CA SER A 306 -4.63 12.49 1.81
C SER A 306 -5.08 11.05 1.58
N ARG A 307 -5.20 10.32 2.69
CA ARG A 307 -5.59 8.90 2.69
C ARG A 307 -7.05 8.72 3.10
N MET A 308 -7.58 9.69 3.85
CA MET A 308 -8.93 9.66 4.39
C MET A 308 -9.95 10.11 3.34
N GLY A 309 -11.08 9.40 3.27
CA GLY A 309 -12.25 9.85 2.52
C GLY A 309 -12.72 11.21 3.02
N GLY A 310 -13.03 12.12 2.10
CA GLY A 310 -13.43 13.49 2.41
C GLY A 310 -12.27 14.47 2.60
N ALA A 311 -11.07 14.03 3.01
CA ALA A 311 -9.90 14.91 3.12
C ALA A 311 -9.32 15.31 1.74
N THR A 312 -9.69 14.57 0.69
CA THR A 312 -9.33 14.84 -0.71
C THR A 312 -10.39 15.66 -1.46
N THR A 313 -11.40 16.18 -0.74
CA THR A 313 -12.47 16.98 -1.37
C THR A 313 -11.91 18.32 -1.81
N ASP A 314 -12.01 18.58 -3.11
CA ASP A 314 -11.67 19.88 -3.68
C ASP A 314 -12.81 20.85 -3.42
N ILE A 315 -12.74 21.54 -2.28
CA ILE A 315 -13.76 22.49 -1.84
C ILE A 315 -13.80 23.72 -2.74
N VAL A 316 -12.67 24.11 -3.33
CA VAL A 316 -12.58 25.27 -4.23
C VAL A 316 -13.30 24.96 -5.54
N ALA A 317 -13.06 23.78 -6.12
CA ALA A 317 -13.81 23.32 -7.29
C ALA A 317 -15.31 23.15 -6.99
N ALA A 318 -15.68 22.69 -5.78
CA ALA A 318 -17.08 22.58 -5.38
C ALA A 318 -17.75 23.97 -5.29
N LEU A 319 -17.09 24.96 -4.69
CA LEU A 319 -17.59 26.34 -4.63
C LEU A 319 -17.75 26.94 -6.03
N GLY A 320 -16.79 26.71 -6.92
CA GLY A 320 -16.85 27.15 -8.32
C GLY A 320 -17.97 26.51 -9.15
N SER A 321 -18.66 25.49 -8.63
CA SER A 321 -19.85 24.90 -9.28
C SER A 321 -21.17 25.61 -8.93
N ILE A 322 -21.14 26.55 -7.99
CA ILE A 322 -22.31 27.31 -7.55
C ILE A 322 -22.46 28.55 -8.43
N ASP A 323 -23.67 28.80 -8.93
CA ASP A 323 -23.96 30.02 -9.67
C ASP A 323 -23.80 31.29 -8.79
N ALA A 324 -23.45 32.42 -9.39
CA ALA A 324 -23.17 33.66 -8.65
C ALA A 324 -24.35 34.13 -7.77
N ALA A 325 -25.59 34.05 -8.28
CA ALA A 325 -26.78 34.50 -7.55
C ALA A 325 -27.05 33.69 -6.26
N PRO A 326 -27.10 32.34 -6.27
CA PRO A 326 -27.25 31.56 -5.05
C PRO A 326 -26.01 31.66 -4.13
N TYR A 327 -24.81 31.80 -4.70
CA TYR A 327 -23.57 31.99 -3.94
C TYR A 327 -23.61 33.27 -3.08
N GLU A 328 -23.96 34.40 -3.70
CA GLU A 328 -24.13 35.69 -3.01
C GLU A 328 -25.27 35.64 -2.00
N ALA A 329 -26.43 35.10 -2.39
CA ALA A 329 -27.61 35.03 -1.53
C ALA A 329 -27.41 34.14 -0.29
N ALA A 330 -26.55 33.11 -0.38
CA ALA A 330 -26.14 32.28 0.75
C ALA A 330 -25.08 32.95 1.65
N GLY A 331 -24.59 34.15 1.29
CA GLY A 331 -23.59 34.90 2.03
C GLY A 331 -22.22 34.23 2.04
N LEU A 332 -21.88 33.48 1.00
CA LEU A 332 -20.62 32.71 0.96
C LEU A 332 -19.41 33.59 0.68
N GLU A 333 -19.57 34.69 -0.07
CA GLU A 333 -18.46 35.61 -0.44
C GLU A 333 -17.70 36.15 0.78
N ALA A 334 -18.40 36.45 1.87
CA ALA A 334 -17.80 37.01 3.08
C ALA A 334 -17.09 35.94 3.95
N ASP A 335 -17.60 34.70 3.95
CA ASP A 335 -17.15 33.64 4.84
C ASP A 335 -16.11 32.71 4.17
N GLU A 336 -16.09 32.65 2.83
CA GLU A 336 -15.21 31.77 2.07
C GLU A 336 -13.72 31.96 2.42
N PRO A 337 -13.16 33.19 2.47
CA PRO A 337 -11.74 33.36 2.76
C PRO A 337 -11.36 32.83 4.14
N GLU A 338 -12.17 33.09 5.19
CA GLU A 338 -11.91 32.58 6.53
C GLU A 338 -11.98 31.05 6.58
N MET A 339 -12.98 30.48 5.92
CA MET A 339 -13.14 29.03 5.80
C MET A 339 -11.94 28.36 5.11
N LEU A 340 -11.48 28.90 3.98
CA LEU A 340 -10.33 28.35 3.26
C LEU A 340 -9.04 28.48 4.09
N ARG A 341 -8.85 29.59 4.83
CA ARG A 341 -7.72 29.76 5.74
C ARG A 341 -7.69 28.73 6.87
N GLU A 342 -8.83 28.38 7.44
CA GLU A 342 -8.91 27.33 8.47
C GLU A 342 -8.54 25.95 7.91
N ILE A 343 -9.02 25.61 6.71
CA ILE A 343 -8.69 24.36 6.02
C ILE A 343 -7.19 24.33 5.70
N ALA A 344 -6.63 25.42 5.16
CA ALA A 344 -5.21 25.54 4.85
C ALA A 344 -4.34 25.37 6.11
N THR A 345 -4.73 25.98 7.24
CA THR A 345 -4.03 25.82 8.53
C THR A 345 -4.04 24.37 9.03
N SER A 346 -5.14 23.65 8.79
CA SER A 346 -5.24 22.23 9.11
C SER A 346 -4.31 21.39 8.22
N PHE A 347 -4.18 21.72 6.94
CA PHE A 347 -3.22 21.09 6.03
C PHE A 347 -1.76 21.34 6.44
N ASP A 348 -1.41 22.54 6.88
CA ASP A 348 -0.08 22.86 7.40
C ASP A 348 0.26 21.99 8.62
N SER A 349 -0.66 21.96 9.59
CA SER A 349 -0.49 21.15 10.81
C SER A 349 -0.28 19.66 10.49
N ARG A 350 -1.01 19.14 9.51
CA ARG A 350 -0.88 17.77 9.03
C ARG A 350 0.44 17.53 8.30
N THR A 351 0.86 18.46 7.44
CA THR A 351 2.13 18.40 6.73
C THR A 351 3.31 18.33 7.70
N GLU A 352 3.31 19.18 8.73
CA GLU A 352 4.34 19.13 9.78
C GLU A 352 4.31 17.81 10.58
N ALA A 353 3.13 17.31 10.93
CA ALA A 353 2.98 16.05 11.64
C ALA A 353 3.48 14.87 10.79
N ARG A 354 3.22 14.88 9.50
CA ARG A 354 3.70 13.87 8.55
C ARG A 354 5.21 13.92 8.36
N ILE A 355 5.80 15.10 8.17
CA ILE A 355 7.27 15.26 8.12
C ILE A 355 7.89 14.72 9.42
N ARG A 356 7.31 15.03 10.59
CA ARG A 356 7.78 14.49 11.86
C ARG A 356 7.72 12.95 11.89
N ARG A 357 6.65 12.34 11.37
CA ARG A 357 6.54 10.89 11.25
C ARG A 357 7.54 10.30 10.27
N GLU A 358 7.79 10.92 9.12
CA GLU A 358 8.87 10.55 8.18
C GLU A 358 10.22 10.48 8.88
N LYS A 359 10.53 11.50 9.67
CA LYS A 359 11.77 11.55 10.46
C LYS A 359 11.87 10.41 11.47
N GLN A 360 10.80 10.17 12.24
CA GLN A 360 10.81 9.09 13.23
C GLN A 360 10.82 7.69 12.59
N ALA A 361 10.29 7.54 11.36
CA ALA A 361 10.35 6.28 10.62
C ALA A 361 11.77 6.00 10.12
N LEU A 362 12.49 7.02 9.65
CA LEU A 362 13.90 6.88 9.31
C LEU A 362 14.75 6.52 10.53
N GLU A 363 14.52 7.19 11.67
CA GLU A 363 15.23 6.86 12.92
C GLU A 363 15.00 5.40 13.35
N LEU A 364 13.77 4.90 13.23
CA LEU A 364 13.48 3.49 13.50
C LEU A 364 14.19 2.56 12.52
N ALA A 365 14.17 2.87 11.22
CA ALA A 365 14.84 2.06 10.21
C ALA A 365 16.35 1.97 10.47
N ILE A 366 16.99 3.09 10.79
CA ILE A 366 18.40 3.15 11.18
C ILE A 366 18.66 2.29 12.43
N GLU A 367 17.85 2.43 13.48
CA GLU A 367 18.01 1.64 14.71
C GLU A 367 17.87 0.12 14.44
N MET A 368 16.91 -0.28 13.60
CA MET A 368 16.73 -1.68 13.22
C MET A 368 17.95 -2.21 12.45
N ILE A 369 18.54 -1.38 11.58
CA ILE A 369 19.74 -1.71 10.82
C ILE A 369 20.95 -1.87 11.75
N GLU A 370 21.16 -0.94 12.70
CA GLU A 370 22.31 -0.95 13.61
C GLU A 370 22.22 -2.04 14.68
N SER A 371 21.01 -2.33 15.18
CA SER A 371 20.78 -3.34 16.23
C SER A 371 20.59 -4.76 15.69
N GLY A 372 20.24 -4.92 14.41
CA GLY A 372 19.95 -6.22 13.80
C GLY A 372 18.64 -6.88 14.30
N GLY A 373 17.75 -6.12 14.93
CA GLY A 373 16.48 -6.61 15.48
C GLY A 373 15.29 -5.67 15.22
N ASP A 374 14.16 -5.91 15.89
CA ASP A 374 12.88 -5.17 15.69
C ASP A 374 12.91 -3.70 16.16
N GLY A 375 14.08 -3.15 16.47
CA GLY A 375 14.29 -1.79 16.95
C GLY A 375 13.90 -1.58 18.42
N ASP A 376 14.53 -0.60 19.06
CA ASP A 376 14.24 -0.24 20.46
C ASP A 376 12.76 0.16 20.65
N SER A 377 12.15 -0.35 21.71
CA SER A 377 10.75 -0.08 22.06
C SER A 377 10.47 1.41 22.23
N LYS A 378 11.45 2.20 22.69
CA LYS A 378 11.30 3.66 22.78
C LYS A 378 11.25 4.31 21.40
N VAL A 379 12.07 3.86 20.45
CA VAL A 379 12.08 4.39 19.07
C VAL A 379 10.76 4.04 18.36
N ARG A 380 10.28 2.80 18.51
CA ARG A 380 8.94 2.39 18.04
C ARG A 380 7.82 3.24 18.66
N SER A 381 7.88 3.49 19.97
CA SER A 381 6.90 4.36 20.64
C SER A 381 6.92 5.80 20.11
N ARG A 382 8.09 6.35 19.79
CA ARG A 382 8.20 7.69 19.17
C ARG A 382 7.59 7.71 17.77
N LEU A 383 7.85 6.69 16.94
CA LEU A 383 7.20 6.56 15.63
C LEU A 383 5.68 6.45 15.79
N ARG A 384 5.18 5.58 16.67
CA ARG A 384 3.75 5.43 16.93
C ARG A 384 3.10 6.75 17.35
N ASN A 385 3.75 7.51 18.24
CA ASN A 385 3.25 8.82 18.67
C ASN A 385 3.24 9.83 17.52
N ALA A 386 4.26 9.84 16.67
CA ALA A 386 4.30 10.71 15.49
C ALA A 386 3.20 10.32 14.47
N ALA A 387 3.00 9.02 14.23
CA ALA A 387 1.93 8.52 13.37
C ALA A 387 0.53 8.80 13.94
N THR A 388 0.38 8.75 15.26
CA THR A 388 -0.87 9.15 15.95
C THR A 388 -1.15 10.64 15.73
N ALA A 389 -0.13 11.50 15.89
CA ALA A 389 -0.27 12.94 15.67
C ALA A 389 -0.60 13.28 14.22
N GLU A 390 0.04 12.59 13.26
CA GLU A 390 -0.30 12.71 11.83
C GLU A 390 -1.75 12.31 11.57
N LEU A 391 -2.19 11.17 12.10
CA LEU A 391 -3.57 10.70 11.97
C LEU A 391 -4.56 11.71 12.57
N THR A 392 -4.27 12.26 13.75
CA THR A 392 -5.12 13.30 14.37
C THR A 392 -5.23 14.54 13.48
N ALA A 393 -4.12 15.01 12.89
CA ALA A 393 -4.13 16.16 12.01
C ALA A 393 -4.85 15.88 10.67
N GLU A 394 -4.70 14.67 10.11
CA GLU A 394 -5.43 14.23 8.92
C GLU A 394 -6.94 14.15 9.17
N LEU A 395 -7.37 13.67 10.33
CA LEU A 395 -8.78 13.68 10.73
C LEU A 395 -9.29 15.12 10.92
N ALA A 396 -8.49 16.03 11.47
CA ALA A 396 -8.86 17.43 11.61
C ALA A 396 -9.09 18.11 10.24
N VAL A 397 -8.23 17.83 9.24
CA VAL A 397 -8.45 18.28 7.85
C VAL A 397 -9.77 17.75 7.30
N ARG A 398 -10.01 16.44 7.42
CA ARG A 398 -11.26 15.82 6.96
C ARG A 398 -12.48 16.47 7.62
N ASP A 399 -12.46 16.58 8.93
CA ASP A 399 -13.61 17.05 9.70
C ASP A 399 -13.86 18.55 9.45
N ALA A 400 -12.80 19.36 9.26
CA ALA A 400 -12.92 20.75 8.82
C ALA A 400 -13.60 20.85 7.45
N ILE A 401 -13.12 20.10 6.45
CA ILE A 401 -13.71 20.11 5.10
C ILE A 401 -15.17 19.64 5.12
N LEU A 402 -15.46 18.50 5.76
CA LEU A 402 -16.83 17.97 5.83
C LEU A 402 -17.78 18.90 6.59
N GLY A 403 -17.34 19.50 7.69
CA GLY A 403 -18.12 20.48 8.44
C GLY A 403 -18.47 21.71 7.59
N ARG A 404 -17.53 22.16 6.75
CA ARG A 404 -17.74 23.28 5.82
C ARG A 404 -18.67 22.92 4.67
N ILE A 405 -18.56 21.71 4.11
CA ILE A 405 -19.51 21.19 3.11
C ILE A 405 -20.92 21.16 3.68
N ASP A 406 -21.12 20.64 4.89
CA ASP A 406 -22.43 20.59 5.52
C ASP A 406 -23.00 21.98 5.80
N LEU A 407 -22.16 22.93 6.23
CA LEU A 407 -22.57 24.33 6.43
C LEU A 407 -23.02 24.98 5.10
N ILE A 408 -22.20 24.88 4.05
CA ILE A 408 -22.50 25.46 2.73
C ILE A 408 -23.76 24.84 2.15
N ARG A 409 -23.86 23.50 2.14
CA ARG A 409 -25.05 22.78 1.65
C ARG A 409 -26.31 23.28 2.35
N THR A 410 -26.28 23.38 3.68
CA THR A 410 -27.45 23.80 4.47
C THR A 410 -27.89 25.22 4.14
N ARG A 411 -26.94 26.13 3.89
CA ARG A 411 -27.26 27.50 3.47
C ARG A 411 -27.83 27.53 2.06
N LEU A 412 -27.21 26.82 1.11
CA LEU A 412 -27.69 26.73 -0.26
C LEU A 412 -29.07 26.10 -0.33
N GLU A 413 -29.35 25.05 0.44
CA GLU A 413 -30.64 24.34 0.42
C GLU A 413 -31.82 25.25 0.80
N ALA A 414 -31.58 26.28 1.62
CA ALA A 414 -32.58 27.28 1.98
C ALA A 414 -32.85 28.31 0.87
N ILE A 415 -31.92 28.48 -0.07
CA ILE A 415 -31.96 29.48 -1.15
C ILE A 415 -32.35 28.81 -2.48
N ASP A 416 -31.57 27.81 -2.87
CA ASP A 416 -31.73 27.00 -4.07
C ASP A 416 -31.31 25.53 -3.82
N PRO A 417 -32.29 24.61 -3.66
CA PRO A 417 -32.02 23.19 -3.49
C PRO A 417 -31.26 22.55 -4.66
N GLU A 418 -31.40 23.06 -5.88
CA GLU A 418 -30.69 22.50 -7.05
C GLU A 418 -29.20 22.81 -6.98
N SER A 419 -28.82 24.06 -6.69
CA SER A 419 -27.43 24.44 -6.40
C SER A 419 -26.84 23.67 -5.23
N ALA A 420 -27.62 23.44 -4.16
CA ALA A 420 -27.17 22.65 -3.01
C ALA A 420 -26.84 21.20 -3.38
N ALA A 421 -27.66 20.59 -4.25
CA ALA A 421 -27.43 19.24 -4.76
C ALA A 421 -26.22 19.18 -5.69
N ALA A 422 -26.06 20.15 -6.60
CA ALA A 422 -24.92 20.25 -7.51
C ALA A 422 -23.59 20.42 -6.75
N PHE A 423 -23.55 21.35 -5.80
CA PHE A 423 -22.40 21.57 -4.91
C PHE A 423 -22.01 20.29 -4.17
N LEU A 424 -22.99 19.61 -3.54
CA LEU A 424 -22.74 18.39 -2.78
C LEU A 424 -22.25 17.25 -3.69
N GLU A 425 -22.76 17.14 -4.91
CA GLU A 425 -22.32 16.14 -5.87
C GLU A 425 -20.86 16.36 -6.27
N VAL A 426 -20.46 17.60 -6.60
CA VAL A 426 -19.06 17.92 -6.93
C VAL A 426 -18.14 17.63 -5.74
N ALA A 427 -18.52 18.07 -4.54
CA ALA A 427 -17.75 17.82 -3.31
C ALA A 427 -17.59 16.31 -3.05
N ARG A 428 -18.65 15.52 -3.22
CA ARG A 428 -18.57 14.07 -3.02
C ARG A 428 -17.74 13.39 -4.09
N ARG A 429 -17.86 13.79 -5.36
CA ARG A 429 -17.09 13.19 -6.47
C ARG A 429 -15.60 13.37 -6.28
N THR A 430 -15.15 14.52 -5.79
CA THR A 430 -13.73 14.78 -5.53
C THR A 430 -13.25 14.07 -4.26
N GLY A 431 -14.00 14.12 -3.16
CA GLY A 431 -13.62 13.56 -1.85
C GLY A 431 -13.85 12.06 -1.64
N PHE A 432 -14.75 11.44 -2.42
CA PHE A 432 -15.16 10.05 -2.27
C PHE A 432 -15.20 9.31 -3.63
N ARG A 433 -14.18 9.52 -4.46
CA ARG A 433 -14.07 8.97 -5.82
C ARG A 433 -14.47 7.49 -5.94
N ALA A 434 -14.00 6.63 -5.02
CA ALA A 434 -14.33 5.21 -5.03
C ALA A 434 -15.83 4.94 -4.86
N GLN A 435 -16.51 5.66 -3.95
CA GLN A 435 -17.94 5.51 -3.72
C GLN A 435 -18.76 6.13 -4.85
N MET A 436 -18.28 7.26 -5.41
CA MET A 436 -18.95 8.05 -6.43
C MET A 436 -18.69 7.61 -7.87
N ARG A 437 -17.79 6.64 -8.10
CA ARG A 437 -17.50 6.13 -9.43
C ARG A 437 -18.77 5.63 -10.13
N PRO A 438 -18.88 5.80 -11.46
CA PRO A 438 -19.92 5.14 -12.24
C PRO A 438 -19.91 3.64 -11.96
N ARG A 439 -21.10 3.06 -11.80
CA ARG A 439 -21.29 1.63 -11.63
C ARG A 439 -21.71 1.01 -12.95
N TRP A 440 -21.48 -0.29 -13.08
CA TRP A 440 -21.85 -1.03 -14.29
C TRP A 440 -23.34 -0.85 -14.63
N CYS A 441 -24.25 -0.85 -13.65
CA CYS A 441 -25.67 -0.61 -13.90
C CYS A 441 -25.99 0.78 -14.52
N GLU A 442 -25.22 1.82 -14.19
CA GLU A 442 -25.37 3.16 -14.81
C GLU A 442 -24.90 3.10 -16.26
N GLU A 443 -23.69 2.58 -16.49
CA GLU A 443 -23.08 2.49 -17.82
C GLU A 443 -23.89 1.59 -18.77
N ALA A 444 -24.37 0.44 -18.28
CA ALA A 444 -25.14 -0.51 -19.06
C ALA A 444 -26.51 0.05 -19.46
N THR A 445 -27.16 0.78 -18.55
CA THR A 445 -28.46 1.41 -18.84
C THR A 445 -28.30 2.60 -19.79
N GLU A 446 -27.27 3.43 -19.61
CA GLU A 446 -26.95 4.52 -20.53
C GLU A 446 -26.67 3.99 -21.94
N PHE A 447 -25.87 2.92 -22.04
CA PHE A 447 -25.60 2.26 -23.31
C PHE A 447 -26.89 1.68 -23.93
N ALA A 448 -27.72 1.01 -23.14
CA ALA A 448 -28.99 0.45 -23.60
C ALA A 448 -29.94 1.52 -24.18
N LEU A 449 -30.00 2.71 -23.55
CA LEU A 449 -30.79 3.84 -24.03
C LEU A 449 -30.27 4.39 -25.37
N GLY A 450 -29.00 4.17 -25.70
CA GLY A 450 -28.35 4.56 -26.95
C GLY A 450 -28.48 3.55 -28.10
N LEU A 451 -29.07 2.37 -27.88
CA LEU A 451 -29.22 1.35 -28.92
C LEU A 451 -30.21 1.79 -30.01
N GLU A 452 -29.78 1.69 -31.28
CA GLU A 452 -30.62 2.00 -32.43
C GLU A 452 -31.64 0.89 -32.71
N GLY A 453 -32.86 1.26 -33.10
CA GLY A 453 -33.88 0.30 -33.53
C GLY A 453 -34.75 -0.32 -32.41
N LEU A 454 -34.65 0.21 -31.19
CA LEU A 454 -35.61 -0.07 -30.11
C LEU A 454 -36.97 0.58 -30.39
N ASP A 455 -38.05 -0.10 -30.01
CA ASP A 455 -39.41 0.46 -30.06
C ASP A 455 -39.67 1.39 -28.85
N ASP A 456 -40.71 2.22 -28.96
CA ASP A 456 -41.07 3.19 -27.92
C ASP A 456 -41.38 2.54 -26.56
N GLU A 457 -41.90 1.30 -26.56
CA GLU A 457 -42.23 0.56 -25.34
C GLU A 457 -40.96 0.14 -24.59
N ARG A 458 -39.94 -0.36 -25.31
CA ARG A 458 -38.63 -0.68 -24.75
C ARG A 458 -37.89 0.56 -24.27
N LEU A 459 -37.91 1.65 -25.05
CA LEU A 459 -37.30 2.92 -24.63
C LEU A 459 -37.95 3.46 -23.35
N ALA A 460 -39.28 3.39 -23.23
CA ALA A 460 -39.98 3.77 -22.02
C ALA A 460 -39.61 2.87 -20.83
N SER A 461 -39.48 1.55 -21.04
CA SER A 461 -39.04 0.62 -19.99
C SER A 461 -37.60 0.89 -19.53
N LEU A 462 -36.68 1.19 -20.45
CA LEU A 462 -35.31 1.55 -20.13
C LEU A 462 -35.22 2.87 -19.37
N ALA A 463 -36.05 3.86 -19.73
CA ALA A 463 -36.12 5.13 -19.01
C ALA A 463 -36.65 4.96 -17.57
N GLU A 464 -37.58 4.03 -17.35
CA GLU A 464 -38.05 3.67 -16.00
C GLU A 464 -36.95 2.98 -15.17
N ILE A 465 -36.17 2.09 -15.80
CA ILE A 465 -35.00 1.45 -15.18
C ILE A 465 -33.97 2.52 -14.79
N ASP A 466 -33.61 3.43 -15.69
CA ASP A 466 -32.67 4.54 -15.43
C ASP A 466 -33.13 5.42 -14.26
N ALA A 467 -34.41 5.81 -14.24
CA ALA A 467 -34.97 6.59 -13.14
C ALA A 467 -34.89 5.84 -11.78
N GLY A 468 -35.16 4.52 -11.80
CA GLY A 468 -35.02 3.65 -10.63
C GLY A 468 -33.59 3.54 -10.14
N ILE A 469 -32.62 3.43 -11.06
CA ILE A 469 -31.19 3.38 -10.76
C ILE A 469 -30.74 4.68 -10.10
N ARG A 470 -31.07 5.84 -10.71
CA ARG A 470 -30.68 7.16 -10.18
C ARG A 470 -31.17 7.37 -8.75
N SER A 471 -32.39 6.94 -8.45
CA SER A 471 -32.96 7.01 -7.09
C SER A 471 -32.20 6.13 -6.09
N GLN A 472 -31.91 4.88 -6.44
CA GLN A 472 -31.25 3.94 -5.53
C GLN A 472 -29.76 4.24 -5.35
N ILE A 473 -29.07 4.67 -6.41
CA ILE A 473 -27.63 4.96 -6.37
C ILE A 473 -27.33 6.14 -5.46
N ALA A 474 -28.13 7.20 -5.49
CA ALA A 474 -27.94 8.33 -4.59
C ALA A 474 -27.96 7.90 -3.11
N PHE A 475 -28.89 7.01 -2.75
CA PHE A 475 -28.99 6.43 -1.41
C PHE A 475 -27.80 5.51 -1.08
N LEU A 476 -27.41 4.63 -2.00
CA LEU A 476 -26.27 3.72 -1.81
C LEU A 476 -24.95 4.49 -1.66
N ARG A 477 -24.70 5.51 -2.48
CA ARG A 477 -23.54 6.41 -2.37
C ARG A 477 -23.49 7.08 -1.01
N THR A 478 -24.60 7.67 -0.57
CA THR A 478 -24.68 8.32 0.76
C THR A 478 -24.38 7.32 1.90
N THR A 479 -24.98 6.13 1.84
CA THR A 479 -24.76 5.07 2.84
C THR A 479 -23.31 4.57 2.83
N ALA A 480 -22.72 4.39 1.64
CA ALA A 480 -21.35 3.95 1.46
C ALA A 480 -20.34 4.96 2.01
N ILE A 481 -20.56 6.25 1.75
CA ILE A 481 -19.75 7.36 2.29
C ILE A 481 -19.80 7.35 3.82
N GLN A 482 -20.99 7.24 4.42
CA GLN A 482 -21.12 7.20 5.88
C GLN A 482 -20.36 6.00 6.48
N ARG A 483 -20.56 4.80 5.91
CA ARG A 483 -19.84 3.60 6.35
C ARG A 483 -18.32 3.75 6.24
N ARG A 484 -17.84 4.45 5.21
CA ARG A 484 -16.41 4.75 5.06
C ARG A 484 -15.92 5.62 6.21
N LEU A 485 -16.59 6.74 6.48
CA LEU A 485 -16.21 7.65 7.57
C LEU A 485 -16.14 6.95 8.94
N ASP A 486 -17.11 6.07 9.21
CA ASP A 486 -17.18 5.31 10.47
C ASP A 486 -16.06 4.26 10.58
N SER A 487 -15.76 3.56 9.48
CA SER A 487 -14.81 2.43 9.48
C SER A 487 -13.35 2.83 9.33
N GLU A 488 -13.08 3.84 8.50
CA GLU A 488 -11.73 4.26 8.11
C GLU A 488 -10.92 4.77 9.31
N THR A 489 -11.55 5.52 10.20
CA THR A 489 -10.93 6.02 11.44
C THR A 489 -10.44 4.87 12.33
N ARG A 490 -11.27 3.81 12.48
CA ARG A 490 -10.92 2.62 13.27
C ARG A 490 -9.76 1.85 12.61
N ILE A 491 -9.82 1.69 11.29
CA ILE A 491 -8.78 1.00 10.51
C ILE A 491 -7.44 1.73 10.63
N ALA A 492 -7.43 3.05 10.47
CA ALA A 492 -6.21 3.84 10.56
C ALA A 492 -5.57 3.78 11.96
N ARG A 493 -6.37 3.78 13.02
CA ARG A 493 -5.86 3.59 14.40
C ARG A 493 -5.19 2.23 14.58
N ALA A 494 -5.82 1.16 14.09
CA ALA A 494 -5.23 -0.17 14.13
C ALA A 494 -3.91 -0.25 13.34
N MET A 495 -3.76 0.51 12.25
CA MET A 495 -2.51 0.61 11.48
C MET A 495 -1.41 1.37 12.22
N VAL A 496 -1.77 2.38 13.01
CA VAL A 496 -0.82 3.08 13.87
C VAL A 496 -0.34 2.16 14.99
N GLU A 497 -1.24 1.39 15.60
CA GLU A 497 -0.88 0.43 16.65
C GLU A 497 -0.09 -0.77 16.10
N ALA A 498 -0.21 -1.07 14.80
CA ALA A 498 0.61 -2.08 14.12
C ALA A 498 2.13 -1.82 14.21
N VAL A 499 2.55 -0.58 14.50
CA VAL A 499 3.96 -0.23 14.78
C VAL A 499 4.47 -0.87 16.08
N MET A 500 3.56 -1.18 17.02
CA MET A 500 3.89 -1.74 18.34
C MET A 500 3.58 -3.23 18.46
N ASP A 501 2.51 -3.70 17.80
CA ASP A 501 1.96 -5.05 17.99
C ASP A 501 2.12 -6.00 16.79
N ASP A 502 2.94 -5.63 15.81
CA ASP A 502 3.16 -6.38 14.56
C ASP A 502 1.86 -6.69 13.78
N GLY A 503 0.91 -5.76 13.88
CA GLY A 503 -0.37 -5.76 13.18
C GLY A 503 -1.38 -6.75 13.75
N VAL A 504 -1.27 -7.13 15.02
CA VAL A 504 -2.25 -8.02 15.67
C VAL A 504 -3.65 -7.40 15.66
N GLU A 505 -3.77 -6.13 16.07
CA GLU A 505 -5.04 -5.42 16.06
C GLU A 505 -5.58 -5.29 14.63
N ALA A 506 -4.74 -4.92 13.67
CA ALA A 506 -5.15 -4.77 12.28
C ALA A 506 -5.64 -6.10 11.67
N LYS A 507 -4.93 -7.22 11.93
CA LYS A 507 -5.36 -8.57 11.50
C LYS A 507 -6.70 -8.99 12.13
N SER A 508 -7.04 -8.47 13.31
CA SER A 508 -8.29 -8.79 14.03
C SER A 508 -9.55 -8.12 13.44
N LEU A 509 -9.40 -7.10 12.58
CA LEU A 509 -10.53 -6.37 12.00
C LEU A 509 -11.37 -7.19 11.00
N GLY A 510 -10.82 -8.31 10.51
CA GLY A 510 -11.47 -9.22 9.58
C GLY A 510 -11.51 -8.71 8.13
N GLU A 511 -11.75 -9.61 7.17
CA GLU A 511 -11.72 -9.30 5.73
C GLU A 511 -12.73 -8.21 5.32
N GLN A 512 -13.88 -8.13 5.99
CA GLN A 512 -14.92 -7.15 5.69
C GLN A 512 -14.48 -5.71 5.97
N ALA A 513 -13.55 -5.47 6.90
CA ALA A 513 -13.02 -4.13 7.16
C ALA A 513 -12.20 -3.60 5.97
N TRP A 514 -11.70 -4.49 5.11
CA TRP A 514 -10.84 -4.14 3.98
C TRP A 514 -11.60 -3.95 2.67
N ARG A 515 -12.84 -4.45 2.58
CA ARG A 515 -13.69 -4.30 1.38
C ARG A 515 -14.15 -2.87 1.21
N GLU A 516 -14.45 -2.49 -0.04
CA GLU A 516 -15.06 -1.19 -0.34
C GLU A 516 -16.35 -1.00 0.49
N PRO A 517 -16.47 0.09 1.27
CA PRO A 517 -17.70 0.38 2.01
C PRO A 517 -18.90 0.47 1.06
N GLY A 518 -19.95 -0.31 1.36
CA GLY A 518 -21.17 -0.33 0.54
C GLY A 518 -21.14 -1.27 -0.66
N TYR A 519 -20.05 -2.00 -0.90
CA TYR A 519 -19.90 -2.95 -2.02
C TYR A 519 -21.13 -3.85 -2.23
N GLU A 520 -21.63 -4.50 -1.17
CA GLU A 520 -22.79 -5.41 -1.27
C GLU A 520 -24.07 -4.74 -1.75
N GLY A 521 -24.24 -3.44 -1.47
CA GLY A 521 -25.42 -2.69 -1.92
C GLY A 521 -25.36 -2.42 -3.42
N PHE A 522 -24.18 -2.01 -3.91
CA PHE A 522 -23.95 -1.81 -5.34
C PHE A 522 -24.04 -3.13 -6.12
N ASP A 523 -23.44 -4.20 -5.61
CA ASP A 523 -23.43 -5.51 -6.26
C ASP A 523 -24.86 -6.09 -6.41
N ARG A 524 -25.72 -5.89 -5.42
CA ARG A 524 -27.14 -6.26 -5.48
C ARG A 524 -27.93 -5.42 -6.48
N LEU A 525 -27.61 -4.12 -6.59
CA LEU A 525 -28.26 -3.26 -7.57
C LEU A 525 -27.85 -3.66 -8.99
N ASP A 526 -26.56 -3.96 -9.21
CA ASP A 526 -26.07 -4.50 -10.49
C ASP A 526 -26.82 -5.79 -10.86
N ASP A 527 -26.95 -6.75 -9.94
CA ASP A 527 -27.71 -8.00 -10.19
C ASP A 527 -29.19 -7.72 -10.55
N GLN A 528 -29.83 -6.77 -9.87
CA GLN A 528 -31.23 -6.40 -10.13
C GLN A 528 -31.38 -5.79 -11.53
N VAL A 529 -30.51 -4.84 -11.87
CA VAL A 529 -30.54 -4.13 -13.16
C VAL A 529 -30.20 -5.06 -14.30
N GLU A 530 -29.25 -5.99 -14.11
CA GLU A 530 -28.92 -7.03 -15.08
C GLU A 530 -30.16 -7.84 -15.48
N ALA A 531 -30.93 -8.29 -14.48
CA ALA A 531 -32.17 -9.03 -14.72
C ALA A 531 -33.25 -8.17 -15.41
N GLN A 532 -33.36 -6.88 -15.06
CA GLN A 532 -34.32 -5.95 -15.67
C GLN A 532 -33.96 -5.63 -17.13
N LEU A 533 -32.69 -5.36 -17.43
CA LEU A 533 -32.20 -5.09 -18.78
C LEU A 533 -32.38 -6.32 -19.68
N LEU A 534 -32.07 -7.53 -19.19
CA LEU A 534 -32.29 -8.77 -19.94
C LEU A 534 -33.78 -8.98 -20.27
N ALA A 535 -34.67 -8.64 -19.33
CA ALA A 535 -36.11 -8.74 -19.55
C ALA A 535 -36.65 -7.70 -20.54
N ALA A 536 -36.14 -6.47 -20.50
CA ALA A 536 -36.59 -5.37 -21.38
C ALA A 536 -36.05 -5.50 -22.82
N LEU A 537 -34.77 -5.83 -22.97
CA LEU A 537 -34.09 -5.90 -24.27
C LEU A 537 -34.22 -7.27 -24.94
N GLY A 538 -34.35 -8.33 -24.15
CA GLY A 538 -34.21 -9.71 -24.59
C GLY A 538 -32.74 -10.10 -24.87
N PRO A 539 -32.47 -11.40 -25.11
CA PRO A 539 -31.09 -11.92 -25.13
C PRO A 539 -30.19 -11.32 -26.22
N ALA A 540 -30.72 -11.09 -27.43
CA ALA A 540 -29.92 -10.64 -28.56
C ALA A 540 -29.35 -9.23 -28.37
N TRP A 541 -30.19 -8.30 -27.90
CA TRP A 541 -29.77 -6.93 -27.62
C TRP A 541 -28.99 -6.81 -26.31
N PHE A 542 -29.25 -7.70 -25.34
CA PHE A 542 -28.51 -7.73 -24.08
C PHE A 542 -27.04 -8.13 -24.27
N GLU A 543 -26.72 -9.00 -25.22
CA GLU A 543 -25.34 -9.37 -25.55
C GLU A 543 -24.49 -8.20 -26.09
N GLU A 544 -25.13 -7.12 -26.54
CA GLU A 544 -24.45 -5.91 -27.02
C GLU A 544 -24.02 -4.97 -25.88
N LEU A 545 -24.53 -5.18 -24.65
CA LEU A 545 -24.23 -4.32 -23.51
C LEU A 545 -22.78 -4.51 -22.99
N PRO A 546 -22.21 -3.50 -22.29
CA PRO A 546 -20.93 -3.62 -21.61
C PRO A 546 -20.90 -4.84 -20.68
N ARG A 547 -19.81 -5.60 -20.74
CA ARG A 547 -19.63 -6.77 -19.86
C ARG A 547 -19.40 -6.34 -18.42
N ARG A 548 -20.07 -7.01 -17.49
CA ARG A 548 -19.84 -6.79 -16.06
C ARG A 548 -18.44 -7.29 -15.67
N PRO A 549 -17.61 -6.47 -15.00
CA PRO A 549 -16.32 -6.91 -14.49
C PRO A 549 -16.48 -8.08 -13.49
N GLY A 550 -15.63 -9.10 -13.59
CA GLY A 550 -15.54 -10.19 -12.61
C GLY A 550 -16.58 -11.31 -12.72
N ARG A 551 -17.47 -11.30 -13.73
CA ARG A 551 -18.28 -12.47 -14.11
C ARG A 551 -17.71 -13.13 -15.36
N ASP A 552 -16.96 -14.21 -15.18
CA ASP A 552 -16.67 -15.15 -16.27
C ASP A 552 -17.97 -15.87 -16.65
N TRP A 553 -18.50 -15.56 -17.84
CA TRP A 553 -19.72 -16.17 -18.38
C TRP A 553 -19.51 -17.60 -18.92
N ASP A 554 -18.29 -18.15 -18.84
CA ASP A 554 -17.93 -19.45 -19.43
C ASP A 554 -18.54 -20.67 -18.74
N ASP A 555 -19.23 -20.51 -17.60
CA ASP A 555 -19.93 -21.62 -16.91
C ASP A 555 -21.41 -21.79 -17.31
N ALA A 556 -21.97 -20.93 -18.16
CA ALA A 556 -23.35 -21.08 -18.65
C ALA A 556 -23.51 -22.15 -19.77
N GLY A 557 -22.42 -22.76 -20.24
CA GLY A 557 -22.43 -23.72 -21.36
C GLY A 557 -22.36 -25.22 -21.00
N LYS A 558 -22.20 -25.61 -19.72
CA LYS A 558 -22.03 -27.02 -19.32
C LYS A 558 -23.18 -27.57 -18.48
N GLY A 559 -24.41 -27.30 -18.91
CA GLY A 559 -25.59 -28.02 -18.47
C GLY A 559 -25.91 -29.21 -19.39
N GLY A 560 -25.46 -30.42 -19.03
CA GLY A 560 -26.10 -31.67 -19.48
C GLY A 560 -25.23 -32.63 -20.32
N GLY A 561 -24.55 -33.56 -19.66
CA GLY A 561 -23.82 -34.64 -20.34
C GLY A 561 -23.23 -35.67 -19.38
N LYS A 562 -24.04 -36.65 -19.00
CA LYS A 562 -23.74 -37.80 -18.15
C LYS A 562 -22.55 -38.63 -18.71
N GLY A 563 -21.48 -38.81 -17.94
CA GLY A 563 -20.39 -39.74 -18.27
C GLY A 563 -19.47 -39.97 -17.07
N GLY A 564 -19.65 -41.09 -16.36
CA GLY A 564 -18.96 -41.36 -15.10
C GLY A 564 -17.50 -41.79 -15.22
N GLY A 565 -16.77 -41.56 -14.12
CA GLY A 565 -15.75 -42.49 -13.62
C GLY A 565 -14.30 -42.20 -13.99
N LYS A 566 -13.57 -41.51 -13.09
CA LYS A 566 -12.61 -42.18 -12.17
C LYS A 566 -12.12 -41.17 -11.13
N GLY A 567 -12.65 -41.29 -9.91
CA GLY A 567 -12.11 -40.64 -8.72
C GLY A 567 -10.84 -41.34 -8.25
N GLY A 568 -9.87 -40.52 -7.84
CA GLY A 568 -8.71 -40.91 -7.04
C GLY A 568 -8.46 -39.80 -6.02
N GLY A 569 -9.28 -39.76 -4.97
CA GLY A 569 -9.11 -38.81 -3.87
C GLY A 569 -8.09 -39.29 -2.85
N LYS A 570 -7.52 -38.32 -2.11
CA LYS A 570 -7.29 -38.45 -0.66
C LYS A 570 -7.07 -37.07 -0.03
N GLY A 571 -8.13 -36.57 0.61
CA GLY A 571 -8.02 -35.63 1.73
C GLY A 571 -7.59 -36.37 3.00
N GLY A 572 -7.12 -35.61 3.98
CA GLY A 572 -6.72 -36.11 5.29
C GLY A 572 -6.74 -35.01 6.35
N GLY A 573 -7.94 -34.56 6.72
CA GLY A 573 -8.17 -33.96 8.04
C GLY A 573 -8.13 -35.05 9.12
N LYS A 574 -7.55 -34.73 10.28
CA LYS A 574 -7.61 -35.57 11.49
C LYS A 574 -8.01 -34.69 12.67
N GLY A 575 -9.31 -34.68 12.96
CA GLY A 575 -9.80 -34.49 14.31
C GLY A 575 -9.79 -35.85 15.04
N ALA A 576 -9.58 -35.82 16.36
CA ALA A 576 -9.91 -36.92 17.25
C ALA A 576 -10.68 -36.34 18.45
N GLY A 577 -11.99 -36.61 18.50
CA GLY A 577 -12.80 -36.58 19.73
C GLY A 577 -12.41 -37.74 20.65
N THR A 578 -13.07 -38.03 21.78
CA THR A 578 -14.48 -37.88 22.15
C THR A 578 -14.64 -38.22 23.64
N ASN A 579 -15.65 -37.67 24.31
CA ASN A 579 -16.63 -38.31 25.21
C ASN A 579 -17.26 -37.24 26.12
N GLY A 580 -18.57 -37.13 26.36
CA GLY A 580 -19.73 -37.92 25.92
C GLY A 580 -20.87 -37.74 26.94
N LYS A 581 -22.12 -37.66 26.44
CA LYS A 581 -23.44 -37.75 27.15
C LYS A 581 -23.75 -36.61 28.13
N GLY A 582 -24.92 -35.97 28.15
CA GLY A 582 -26.26 -36.30 27.70
C GLY A 582 -27.23 -36.02 28.86
N GLY A 583 -28.28 -35.22 28.66
CA GLY A 583 -29.27 -34.97 29.72
C GLY A 583 -30.24 -33.83 29.43
N ARG A 584 -31.47 -34.20 29.08
CA ARG A 584 -32.66 -33.35 29.00
C ARG A 584 -33.08 -32.83 30.39
N SER A 585 -33.74 -31.67 30.37
CA SER A 585 -34.99 -31.35 31.07
C SER A 585 -34.95 -30.25 32.14
N ALA A 586 -35.76 -29.22 31.86
CA ALA A 586 -36.69 -28.50 32.74
C ALA A 586 -36.19 -27.84 34.04
N GLY A 587 -36.40 -26.53 34.08
CA GLY A 587 -37.30 -25.94 35.08
C GLY A 587 -36.68 -25.31 36.31
N GLY A 588 -36.80 -23.99 36.39
CA GLY A 588 -37.40 -23.36 37.56
C GLY A 588 -36.48 -22.94 38.72
N ALA A 589 -36.27 -21.63 38.78
CA ALA A 589 -36.53 -20.78 39.94
C ALA A 589 -35.62 -20.84 41.19
N LYS A 590 -35.16 -19.62 41.51
CA LYS A 590 -35.08 -18.95 42.82
C LYS A 590 -33.81 -19.09 43.69
N ASN A 591 -33.30 -17.88 43.94
CA ASN A 591 -32.78 -17.33 45.19
C ASN A 591 -31.32 -17.61 45.56
N GLY A 592 -30.62 -16.50 45.77
CA GLY A 592 -29.23 -16.33 46.17
C GLY A 592 -28.78 -14.95 45.74
#